data_AF-A0A2G6JX79-F1
#
_entry.id   AF-A0A2G6JX79-F1
#
_cell.length_a   1.000
_cell.length_b   1.000
_cell.length_c   1.000
_cell.angle_alpha   90.00
_cell.angle_beta   90.00
_cell.angle_gamma   90.00
#
_symmetry.space_group_name_H-M   'P 1'
#
loop_
_entity.id
_entity.type
_entity.pdbx_description
1 polymer ?
#
loop_
_entity_poly.entity_id
_entity_poly.type
_entity_poly.pdbx_seq_one_letter_code
_entity_poly.pdbx_strand_id
1 'polypeptide(L)'
;MGLELRDLGYTWVFAPDADTTIGPKDPTIGTRAPSDNPEYAGKAAAAATRGFLAAGIIPTPKHYPGHGSVTTDSHQELPVQEMPLNELKATDLQPFSQVVEAGTPTVMLSHIAVQALAPDVPASLAPQVYTFLAQETGFNGVAVTDSLGMGAVTNAGGSPSVRGIQAGADLLLMPADTRLAHAELVGAINDGSVPRERIEEAAAKVVALQRWQQTTMDGIPVPGQAGQLARQGAKQLSAAAITQVSGQCEGPQVSDGIRIVGGSAADRAQLAGAARAAGLRVGTGTTIRLVQTGSGSGDVVVALDWPTVLAGSAGSRATYALYGQTEGAYAALVDVLTGAAPAPGGMAVEVPTVRTVDC
;
A
#
# COMPACT_ATOMS: atom_id res chain seq x y z
N MET A 1 -13.47 -0.45 4.63
CA MET A 1 -12.26 0.14 5.25
C MET A 1 -12.53 1.51 5.88
N GLY A 2 -12.73 2.60 5.12
CA GLY A 2 -12.89 3.95 5.73
C GLY A 2 -13.97 4.05 6.82
N LEU A 3 -15.17 3.51 6.57
CA LEU A 3 -16.26 3.49 7.57
C LEU A 3 -15.95 2.63 8.79
N GLU A 4 -15.21 1.54 8.62
CA GLU A 4 -14.81 0.65 9.72
C GLU A 4 -13.74 1.30 10.60
N LEU A 5 -12.79 2.03 10.00
CA LEU A 5 -11.84 2.86 10.74
C LEU A 5 -12.57 3.93 11.57
N ARG A 6 -13.62 4.55 11.02
CA ARG A 6 -14.43 5.53 11.76
C ARG A 6 -15.23 4.92 12.89
N ASP A 7 -15.77 3.70 12.70
CA ASP A 7 -16.46 2.95 13.75
C ASP A 7 -15.53 2.70 14.96
N LEU A 8 -14.24 2.51 14.69
CA LEU A 8 -13.18 2.35 15.70
C LEU A 8 -12.65 3.69 16.26
N GLY A 9 -13.13 4.84 15.78
CA GLY A 9 -12.72 6.17 16.24
C GLY A 9 -11.48 6.75 15.55
N TYR A 10 -10.95 6.10 14.50
CA TYR A 10 -9.87 6.69 13.70
C TYR A 10 -10.41 7.79 12.78
N THR A 11 -9.59 8.82 12.58
CA THR A 11 -9.91 10.00 11.76
C THR A 11 -8.94 10.20 10.60
N TRP A 12 -7.78 9.55 10.68
CA TRP A 12 -6.66 9.70 9.76
C TRP A 12 -6.04 8.32 9.52
N VAL A 13 -5.79 7.98 8.26
CA VAL A 13 -5.10 6.75 7.83
C VAL A 13 -3.87 7.10 7.00
N PHE A 14 -2.73 6.44 7.29
CA PHE A 14 -1.54 6.53 6.45
C PHE A 14 -1.59 5.53 5.31
N ALA A 15 -2.56 5.75 4.42
CA ALA A 15 -2.85 4.99 3.21
C ALA A 15 -3.53 5.93 2.19
N PRO A 16 -3.53 5.59 0.89
CA PRO A 16 -2.97 4.38 0.28
C PRO A 16 -1.44 4.40 0.13
N ASP A 17 -0.86 3.24 -0.13
CA ASP A 17 0.45 3.18 -0.77
C ASP A 17 0.27 3.58 -2.25
N ALA A 18 1.08 4.51 -2.73
CA ALA A 18 1.05 5.06 -4.08
C ALA A 18 2.36 4.81 -4.83
N ASP A 19 3.27 4.03 -4.25
CA ASP A 19 4.51 3.66 -4.90
C ASP A 19 4.23 2.73 -6.10
N THR A 20 5.10 2.81 -7.12
CA THR A 20 5.10 1.87 -8.24
C THR A 20 6.24 0.87 -8.02
N THR A 21 5.90 -0.40 -7.87
CA THR A 21 6.91 -1.43 -7.59
C THR A 21 7.67 -1.82 -8.85
N ILE A 22 8.95 -2.17 -8.73
CA ILE A 22 9.69 -2.87 -9.80
C ILE A 22 9.44 -4.39 -9.79
N GLY A 23 8.32 -4.80 -9.18
CA GLY A 23 7.86 -6.16 -9.11
C GLY A 23 8.73 -7.00 -8.16
N PRO A 24 9.16 -8.21 -8.56
CA PRO A 24 9.80 -9.16 -7.63
C PRO A 24 11.18 -8.72 -7.13
N LYS A 25 11.75 -7.68 -7.73
CA LYS A 25 13.03 -7.10 -7.37
C LYS A 25 12.91 -6.05 -6.27
N ASP A 26 11.68 -5.61 -5.95
CA ASP A 26 11.40 -4.66 -4.88
C ASP A 26 11.35 -5.40 -3.54
N PRO A 27 12.34 -5.17 -2.65
CA PRO A 27 12.42 -5.87 -1.38
C PRO A 27 11.61 -5.18 -0.27
N THR A 28 11.13 -3.95 -0.49
CA THR A 28 10.65 -3.06 0.58
C THR A 28 9.16 -2.77 0.49
N ILE A 29 8.68 -2.27 -0.64
CA ILE A 29 7.27 -1.96 -0.81
C ILE A 29 6.50 -3.22 -1.15
N GLY A 30 7.03 -3.99 -2.10
CA GLY A 30 6.54 -5.33 -2.31
C GLY A 30 5.09 -5.33 -2.82
N THR A 31 4.27 -6.25 -2.30
CA THR A 31 2.83 -6.34 -2.59
C THR A 31 1.97 -5.26 -1.92
N ARG A 32 2.61 -4.27 -1.24
CA ARG A 32 1.91 -3.06 -0.79
C ARG A 32 1.62 -2.11 -1.95
N ALA A 33 2.46 -2.11 -2.98
CA ALA A 33 2.26 -1.32 -4.18
C ALA A 33 1.09 -1.91 -4.99
N PRO A 34 0.18 -1.09 -5.55
CA PRO A 34 -0.94 -1.61 -6.32
C PRO A 34 -0.54 -2.25 -7.66
N SER A 35 0.56 -1.81 -8.28
CA SER A 35 1.02 -2.29 -9.59
C SER A 35 2.46 -1.86 -9.89
N ASP A 36 3.10 -2.52 -10.85
CA ASP A 36 4.34 -2.05 -11.50
C ASP A 36 4.09 -1.10 -12.68
N ASN A 37 2.82 -0.91 -13.07
CA ASN A 37 2.40 0.08 -14.02
C ASN A 37 2.00 1.37 -13.29
N PRO A 38 2.69 2.50 -13.53
CA PRO A 38 2.41 3.78 -12.87
C PRO A 38 0.97 4.29 -13.05
N GLU A 39 0.36 4.01 -14.21
CA GLU A 39 -1.02 4.41 -14.48
C GLU A 39 -2.01 3.62 -13.60
N TYR A 40 -1.80 2.31 -13.46
CA TYR A 40 -2.65 1.47 -12.61
C TYR A 40 -2.41 1.72 -11.13
N ALA A 41 -1.15 1.91 -10.71
CA ALA A 41 -0.81 2.31 -9.34
C ALA A 41 -1.50 3.63 -8.96
N GLY A 42 -1.41 4.64 -9.82
CA GLY A 42 -2.09 5.92 -9.63
C GLY A 42 -3.61 5.81 -9.58
N LYS A 43 -4.24 5.05 -10.50
CA LYS A 43 -5.70 4.86 -10.51
C LYS A 43 -6.21 4.18 -9.24
N ALA A 44 -5.50 3.14 -8.79
CA ALA A 44 -5.83 2.41 -7.57
C ALA A 44 -5.68 3.30 -6.33
N ALA A 45 -4.55 4.02 -6.20
CA ALA A 45 -4.32 4.95 -5.10
C ALA A 45 -5.35 6.10 -5.11
N ALA A 46 -5.65 6.69 -6.26
CA ALA A 46 -6.67 7.74 -6.38
C ALA A 46 -8.07 7.24 -5.99
N ALA A 47 -8.44 6.01 -6.38
CA ALA A 47 -9.71 5.40 -5.98
C ALA A 47 -9.79 5.16 -4.46
N ALA A 48 -8.71 4.65 -3.86
CA ALA A 48 -8.63 4.46 -2.41
C ALA A 48 -8.72 5.80 -1.65
N THR A 49 -7.99 6.83 -2.11
CA THR A 49 -8.06 8.21 -1.59
C THR A 49 -9.49 8.74 -1.59
N ARG A 50 -10.20 8.65 -2.73
CA ARG A 50 -11.62 9.06 -2.80
C ARG A 50 -12.51 8.26 -1.85
N GLY A 51 -12.26 6.96 -1.71
CA GLY A 51 -12.99 6.10 -0.77
C GLY A 51 -12.80 6.50 0.69
N PHE A 52 -11.59 6.87 1.09
CA PHE A 52 -11.31 7.41 2.44
C PHE A 52 -11.99 8.76 2.67
N LEU A 53 -11.87 9.69 1.72
CA LEU A 53 -12.51 11.00 1.79
C LEU A 53 -14.03 10.89 1.87
N ALA A 54 -14.64 10.02 1.06
CA ALA A 54 -16.07 9.76 1.09
C ALA A 54 -16.54 9.12 2.40
N ALA A 55 -15.65 8.42 3.10
CA ALA A 55 -15.93 7.94 4.44
C ALA A 55 -15.74 9.03 5.50
N GLY A 56 -15.09 10.16 5.22
CA GLY A 56 -14.70 11.18 6.21
C GLY A 56 -13.40 10.85 6.95
N ILE A 57 -12.52 10.03 6.37
CA ILE A 57 -11.16 9.76 6.86
C ILE A 57 -10.17 10.60 6.06
N ILE A 58 -9.16 11.18 6.72
CA ILE A 58 -8.02 11.82 6.06
C ILE A 58 -7.11 10.72 5.49
N PRO A 59 -6.93 10.59 4.16
CA PRO A 59 -5.93 9.72 3.56
C PRO A 59 -4.57 10.39 3.49
N THR A 60 -3.51 9.58 3.48
CA THR A 60 -2.11 9.98 3.23
C THR A 60 -1.46 9.02 2.25
N PRO A 61 -1.53 9.31 0.94
CA PRO A 61 -0.70 8.69 -0.08
C PRO A 61 0.79 8.77 0.26
N LYS A 62 1.51 7.68 0.02
CA LYS A 62 2.92 7.51 0.41
C LYS A 62 3.68 6.57 -0.53
N HIS A 63 5.01 6.62 -0.62
CA HIS A 63 5.91 7.54 0.09
C HIS A 63 6.58 8.47 -0.93
N TYR A 64 6.14 9.72 -1.02
CA TYR A 64 6.63 10.66 -2.02
C TYR A 64 8.14 10.90 -1.84
N PRO A 65 8.96 10.89 -2.91
CA PRO A 65 8.61 10.88 -4.34
C PRO A 65 8.52 9.50 -5.02
N GLY A 66 8.35 8.43 -4.25
CA GLY A 66 8.26 7.05 -4.71
C GLY A 66 9.37 6.18 -4.13
N HIS A 67 9.00 5.04 -3.55
CA HIS A 67 9.93 4.06 -2.95
C HIS A 67 10.09 2.78 -3.78
N GLY A 68 9.06 2.38 -4.54
CA GLY A 68 9.00 1.06 -5.16
C GLY A 68 10.06 0.75 -6.22
N SER A 69 10.85 1.74 -6.67
CA SER A 69 11.98 1.54 -7.60
C SER A 69 13.38 1.53 -6.96
N VAL A 70 13.49 1.79 -5.65
CA VAL A 70 14.77 1.66 -4.93
C VAL A 70 14.86 0.32 -4.20
N THR A 71 16.04 -0.31 -4.26
CA THR A 71 16.26 -1.67 -3.72
C THR A 71 16.83 -1.69 -2.31
N THR A 72 17.11 -0.53 -1.73
CA THR A 72 17.66 -0.40 -0.38
C THR A 72 16.53 -0.08 0.61
N ASP A 73 16.51 -0.76 1.75
CA ASP A 73 15.51 -0.54 2.79
C ASP A 73 15.86 0.68 3.65
N SER A 74 15.00 1.70 3.61
CA SER A 74 15.13 2.95 4.39
C SER A 74 15.07 2.75 5.90
N HIS A 75 14.67 1.57 6.39
CA HIS A 75 14.79 1.24 7.81
C HIS A 75 16.25 1.02 8.24
N GLN A 76 17.14 0.69 7.31
CA GLN A 76 18.53 0.30 7.59
C GLN A 76 19.54 1.39 7.21
N GLU A 77 19.44 1.90 5.98
CA GLU A 77 20.34 2.94 5.45
C GLU A 77 19.60 3.82 4.44
N LEU A 78 20.20 4.95 4.03
CA LEU A 78 19.56 5.90 3.12
C LEU A 78 19.51 5.35 1.68
N PRO A 79 18.34 5.03 1.12
CA PRO A 79 18.24 4.63 -0.28
C PRO A 79 18.48 5.84 -1.18
N VAL A 80 19.17 5.62 -2.30
CA VAL A 80 19.44 6.64 -3.30
C VAL A 80 18.69 6.29 -4.58
N GLN A 81 17.88 7.23 -5.05
CA GLN A 81 17.20 7.18 -6.33
C GLN A 81 18.03 7.95 -7.37
N GLU A 82 18.64 7.22 -8.29
CA GLU A 82 19.54 7.76 -9.32
C GLU A 82 18.85 8.08 -10.65
N MET A 83 17.59 7.65 -10.81
CA MET A 83 16.84 7.83 -12.04
C MET A 83 16.73 9.32 -12.43
N PRO A 84 16.90 9.67 -13.72
CA PRO A 84 16.68 11.01 -14.22
C PRO A 84 15.27 11.52 -13.92
N LEU A 85 15.14 12.82 -13.64
CA LEU A 85 13.86 13.40 -13.22
C LEU A 85 12.72 13.22 -14.24
N ASN A 86 13.03 13.21 -15.54
CA ASN A 86 12.03 12.97 -16.59
C ASN A 86 11.47 11.54 -16.57
N GLU A 87 12.28 10.56 -16.18
CA GLU A 87 11.85 9.18 -16.04
C GLU A 87 11.05 9.01 -14.75
N LEU A 88 11.50 9.60 -13.62
CA LEU A 88 10.74 9.62 -12.37
C LEU A 88 9.34 10.23 -12.55
N LYS A 89 9.22 11.28 -13.35
CA LYS A 89 7.94 11.90 -13.71
C LYS A 89 7.00 10.96 -14.45
N ALA A 90 7.56 10.09 -15.30
CA ALA A 90 6.81 9.10 -16.07
C ALA A 90 6.54 7.81 -15.29
N THR A 91 7.23 7.59 -14.16
CA THR A 91 7.07 6.42 -13.30
C THR A 91 6.60 6.80 -11.90
N ASP A 92 7.51 6.88 -10.94
CA ASP A 92 7.30 6.96 -9.50
C ASP A 92 6.47 8.16 -9.05
N LEU A 93 6.55 9.29 -9.78
CA LEU A 93 5.82 10.51 -9.47
C LEU A 93 4.41 10.55 -10.08
N GLN A 94 4.15 9.78 -11.14
CA GLN A 94 2.86 9.79 -11.83
C GLN A 94 1.68 9.45 -10.89
N PRO A 95 1.76 8.42 -10.01
CA PRO A 95 0.71 8.16 -9.02
C PRO A 95 0.43 9.35 -8.09
N PHE A 96 1.46 10.12 -7.71
CA PHE A 96 1.30 11.26 -6.80
C PHE A 96 0.53 12.42 -7.43
N SER A 97 0.74 12.69 -8.72
CA SER A 97 -0.10 13.64 -9.45
C SER A 97 -1.58 13.23 -9.44
N GLN A 98 -1.86 11.93 -9.60
CA GLN A 98 -3.24 11.42 -9.63
C GLN A 98 -3.94 11.46 -8.27
N VAL A 99 -3.23 11.21 -7.17
CA VAL A 99 -3.83 11.32 -5.82
C VAL A 99 -4.03 12.77 -5.39
N VAL A 100 -3.18 13.70 -5.86
CA VAL A 100 -3.37 15.14 -5.66
C VAL A 100 -4.59 15.62 -6.46
N GLU A 101 -4.73 15.20 -7.72
CA GLU A 101 -5.93 15.45 -8.53
C GLU A 101 -7.19 14.84 -7.89
N ALA A 102 -7.06 13.68 -7.23
CA ALA A 102 -8.14 13.07 -6.46
C ALA A 102 -8.50 13.81 -5.16
N GLY A 103 -7.79 14.90 -4.84
CA GLY A 103 -8.07 15.78 -3.71
C GLY A 103 -7.47 15.31 -2.38
N THR A 104 -6.35 14.57 -2.38
CA THR A 104 -5.72 14.18 -1.12
C THR A 104 -5.32 15.41 -0.29
N PRO A 105 -5.70 15.49 1.00
CA PRO A 105 -5.34 16.61 1.87
C PRO A 105 -3.94 16.47 2.46
N THR A 106 -3.33 15.29 2.37
CA THR A 106 -2.00 15.02 2.93
C THR A 106 -1.17 14.17 1.97
N VAL A 107 0.15 14.26 2.09
CA VAL A 107 1.13 13.39 1.41
C VAL A 107 2.25 13.08 2.40
N MET A 108 2.70 11.83 2.43
CA MET A 108 3.85 11.42 3.26
C MET A 108 5.13 11.43 2.44
N LEU A 109 6.17 12.08 2.96
CA LEU A 109 7.50 12.19 2.37
C LEU A 109 8.39 11.07 2.87
N SER A 110 9.04 10.37 1.95
CA SER A 110 9.93 9.23 2.24
C SER A 110 11.29 9.64 2.81
N HIS A 111 12.05 8.64 3.23
CA HIS A 111 13.46 8.80 3.61
C HIS A 111 14.40 8.29 2.50
N ILE A 112 14.14 8.72 1.26
CA ILE A 112 14.96 8.41 0.07
C ILE A 112 15.66 9.68 -0.40
N ALA A 113 16.94 9.59 -0.74
CA ALA A 113 17.63 10.68 -1.43
C ALA A 113 17.36 10.59 -2.93
N VAL A 114 16.84 11.65 -3.53
CA VAL A 114 16.64 11.71 -4.99
C VAL A 114 17.77 12.51 -5.60
N GLN A 115 18.67 11.85 -6.32
CA GLN A 115 19.88 12.47 -6.86
C GLN A 115 19.57 13.68 -7.76
N ALA A 116 18.46 13.62 -8.50
CA ALA A 116 18.05 14.71 -9.38
C ALA A 116 17.42 15.93 -8.67
N LEU A 117 17.05 15.81 -7.38
CA LEU A 117 16.37 16.88 -6.61
C LEU A 117 17.21 17.36 -5.41
N ALA A 118 17.69 16.43 -4.60
CA ALA A 118 18.46 16.67 -3.40
C ALA A 118 19.41 15.49 -3.14
N PRO A 119 20.62 15.51 -3.75
CA PRO A 119 21.65 14.51 -3.51
C PRO A 119 21.94 14.33 -2.02
N ASP A 120 22.10 13.08 -1.58
CA ASP A 120 22.52 12.69 -0.22
C ASP A 120 21.62 13.18 0.93
N VAL A 121 20.46 13.77 0.64
CA VAL A 121 19.51 14.25 1.65
C VAL A 121 18.19 13.50 1.52
N PRO A 122 17.70 12.84 2.59
CA PRO A 122 16.40 12.19 2.58
C PRO A 122 15.29 13.17 2.18
N ALA A 123 14.34 12.73 1.35
CA ALA A 123 13.29 13.56 0.79
C ALA A 123 12.49 14.34 1.84
N SER A 124 12.12 13.67 2.94
CA SER A 124 11.50 14.27 4.13
C SER A 124 12.29 15.41 4.80
N LEU A 125 13.60 15.52 4.55
CA LEU A 125 14.50 16.53 5.11
C LEU A 125 15.04 17.51 4.04
N ALA A 126 14.54 17.43 2.80
CA ALA A 126 15.03 18.18 1.66
C ALA A 126 14.01 19.24 1.18
N PRO A 127 14.24 20.55 1.37
CA PRO A 127 13.29 21.59 0.96
C PRO A 127 12.99 21.61 -0.55
N GLN A 128 13.95 21.15 -1.37
CA GLN A 128 13.80 20.99 -2.81
C GLN A 128 12.65 20.03 -3.15
N VAL A 129 12.47 18.96 -2.37
CA VAL A 129 11.41 17.97 -2.62
C VAL A 129 10.03 18.54 -2.32
N TYR A 130 9.86 19.27 -1.21
CA TYR A 130 8.58 19.92 -0.88
C TYR A 130 8.20 20.98 -1.92
N THR A 131 9.19 21.79 -2.34
CA THR A 131 9.00 22.78 -3.40
C THR A 131 8.60 22.12 -4.71
N PHE A 132 9.27 21.03 -5.07
CA PHE A 132 8.99 20.28 -6.28
C PHE A 132 7.60 19.62 -6.25
N LEU A 133 7.19 19.01 -5.12
CA LEU A 133 5.84 18.48 -4.93
C LEU A 133 4.77 19.55 -5.20
N ALA A 134 4.93 20.73 -4.58
CA ALA A 134 3.98 21.83 -4.75
C ALA A 134 3.94 22.35 -6.19
N GLN A 135 5.09 22.53 -6.83
CA GLN A 135 5.18 23.05 -8.21
C GLN A 135 4.69 22.07 -9.26
N GLU A 136 5.00 20.78 -9.10
CA GLU A 136 4.68 19.75 -10.09
C GLU A 136 3.20 19.35 -10.04
N THR A 137 2.63 19.25 -8.84
CA THR A 137 1.28 18.69 -8.64
C THR A 137 0.25 19.72 -8.21
N GLY A 138 0.66 20.92 -7.79
CA GLY A 138 -0.21 21.89 -7.14
C GLY A 138 -0.59 21.55 -5.70
N PHE A 139 0.08 20.56 -5.08
CA PHE A 139 -0.20 20.16 -3.70
C PHE A 139 0.01 21.33 -2.73
N ASN A 140 -1.04 21.59 -1.93
CA ASN A 140 -1.07 22.64 -0.90
C ASN A 140 -1.69 22.11 0.41
N GLY A 141 -1.59 20.80 0.63
CA GLY A 141 -2.10 20.13 1.82
C GLY A 141 -1.09 20.09 2.96
N VAL A 142 -1.28 19.14 3.88
CA VAL A 142 -0.36 18.87 5.00
C VAL A 142 0.70 17.87 4.55
N ALA A 143 1.95 18.29 4.56
CA ALA A 143 3.07 17.41 4.29
C ALA A 143 3.50 16.67 5.57
N VAL A 144 3.51 15.34 5.55
CA VAL A 144 3.83 14.49 6.70
C VAL A 144 5.18 13.81 6.43
N THR A 145 6.07 13.74 7.41
CA THR A 145 7.27 12.88 7.25
C THR A 145 6.86 11.41 7.34
N ASP A 146 7.63 10.51 6.75
CA ASP A 146 7.66 9.13 7.25
C ASP A 146 8.25 9.11 8.69
N SER A 147 8.25 7.95 9.34
CA SER A 147 8.65 7.81 10.73
C SER A 147 10.08 8.32 10.99
N LEU A 148 10.21 9.42 11.73
CA LEU A 148 11.50 10.00 12.09
C LEU A 148 12.35 9.12 13.02
N GLY A 149 11.80 8.00 13.49
CA GLY A 149 12.55 6.95 14.20
C GLY A 149 13.32 5.99 13.29
N MET A 150 13.23 6.11 11.97
CA MET A 150 13.89 5.22 11.01
C MET A 150 15.39 5.55 10.83
N GLY A 151 16.20 4.51 10.58
CA GLY A 151 17.67 4.60 10.49
C GLY A 151 18.17 5.60 9.44
N ALA A 152 17.46 5.74 8.32
CA ALA A 152 17.83 6.65 7.23
C ALA A 152 17.88 8.14 7.64
N VAL A 153 17.16 8.56 8.68
CA VAL A 153 17.19 9.95 9.17
C VAL A 153 17.92 10.11 10.50
N THR A 154 17.89 9.11 11.39
CA THR A 154 18.57 9.22 12.68
C THR A 154 20.09 9.28 12.53
N ASN A 155 20.63 8.75 11.43
CA ASN A 155 22.07 8.76 11.13
C ASN A 155 22.51 9.98 10.31
N ALA A 156 21.57 10.81 9.82
CA ALA A 156 21.86 11.92 8.91
C ALA A 156 22.45 13.17 9.59
N GLY A 157 22.64 13.14 10.91
CA GLY A 157 23.19 14.24 11.71
C GLY A 157 22.19 15.39 11.97
N GLY A 158 22.36 16.05 13.11
CA GLY A 158 21.42 17.06 13.60
C GLY A 158 20.08 16.48 14.05
N SER A 159 19.13 17.34 14.44
CA SER A 159 17.77 16.92 14.81
C SER A 159 16.93 16.66 13.55
N PRO A 160 16.45 15.43 13.30
CA PRO A 160 15.53 15.16 12.19
C PRO A 160 14.23 15.98 12.29
N SER A 161 13.80 16.28 13.51
CA SER A 161 12.58 17.05 13.75
C SER A 161 12.73 18.51 13.32
N VAL A 162 13.84 19.16 13.73
CA VAL A 162 14.15 20.54 13.30
C VAL A 162 14.33 20.60 11.79
N ARG A 163 15.11 19.67 11.23
CA ARG A 163 15.36 19.61 9.77
C ARG A 163 14.09 19.35 8.96
N GLY A 164 13.19 18.49 9.44
CA GLY A 164 11.91 18.22 8.78
C GLY A 164 11.04 19.47 8.68
N ILE A 165 10.91 20.23 9.77
CA ILE A 165 10.17 21.50 9.76
C ILE A 165 10.82 22.51 8.81
N GLN A 166 12.14 22.65 8.86
CA GLN A 166 12.90 23.55 7.97
C GLN A 166 12.74 23.16 6.50
N ALA A 167 12.64 21.87 6.20
CA ALA A 167 12.42 21.37 4.85
C ALA A 167 11.01 21.66 4.32
N GLY A 168 10.00 21.69 5.20
CA GLY A 168 8.62 21.95 4.82
C GLY A 168 7.60 20.96 5.37
N ALA A 169 7.99 20.03 6.26
CA ALA A 169 7.05 19.13 6.93
C ALA A 169 6.10 19.93 7.83
N ASP A 170 4.81 19.65 7.74
CA ASP A 170 3.78 20.22 8.61
C ASP A 170 3.45 19.28 9.79
N LEU A 171 3.67 17.98 9.62
CA LEU A 171 3.53 16.97 10.67
C LEU A 171 4.73 16.03 10.70
N LEU A 172 5.35 15.91 11.88
CA LEU A 172 6.47 15.01 12.12
C LEU A 172 5.95 13.68 12.66
N LEU A 173 6.10 12.60 11.90
CA LEU A 173 5.61 11.29 12.29
C LEU A 173 6.64 10.57 13.18
N MET A 174 6.17 10.09 14.35
CA MET A 174 6.91 9.20 15.25
C MET A 174 8.41 9.50 15.42
N PRO A 175 8.80 10.69 15.96
CA PRO A 175 10.18 10.93 16.37
C PRO A 175 10.66 9.84 17.33
N ALA A 176 11.92 9.39 17.20
CA ALA A 176 12.52 8.37 18.07
C ALA A 176 12.36 8.69 19.56
N ASP A 177 12.52 9.97 19.93
CA ASP A 177 12.20 10.51 21.24
C ASP A 177 11.39 11.81 21.07
N THR A 178 10.09 11.74 21.38
CA THR A 178 9.18 12.89 21.25
C THR A 178 9.52 14.02 22.21
N ARG A 179 10.06 13.75 23.41
CA ARG A 179 10.43 14.80 24.38
C ARG A 179 11.67 15.54 23.91
N LEU A 180 12.65 14.82 23.41
CA LEU A 180 13.85 15.41 22.81
C LEU A 180 13.46 16.26 21.59
N ALA A 181 12.66 15.71 20.66
CA ALA A 181 12.18 16.43 19.50
C ALA A 181 11.48 17.74 19.87
N HIS A 182 10.63 17.71 20.90
CA HIS A 182 9.97 18.92 21.42
C HIS A 182 10.98 19.93 21.97
N ALA A 183 11.93 19.49 22.80
CA ALA A 183 12.96 20.38 23.37
C ALA A 183 13.84 21.02 22.29
N GLU A 184 14.24 20.25 21.28
CA GLU A 184 15.04 20.71 20.14
C GLU A 184 14.28 21.74 19.30
N LEU A 185 12.99 21.50 19.00
CA LEU A 185 12.16 22.46 18.28
C LEU A 185 11.96 23.75 19.08
N VAL A 186 11.72 23.66 20.39
CA VAL A 186 11.62 24.85 21.25
C VAL A 186 12.94 25.63 21.27
N GLY A 187 14.07 24.93 21.37
CA GLY A 187 15.40 25.54 21.27
C GLY A 187 15.58 26.26 19.94
N ALA A 188 15.27 25.59 18.83
CA ALA A 188 15.40 26.11 17.47
C ALA A 188 14.51 27.34 17.19
N ILE A 189 13.32 27.40 17.81
CA ILE A 189 12.45 28.58 17.74
C ILE A 189 13.07 29.74 18.53
N ASN A 190 13.62 29.46 19.71
CA ASN A 190 14.18 30.49 20.59
C ASN A 190 15.48 31.09 20.06
N ASP A 191 16.32 30.29 19.38
CA ASP A 191 17.56 30.76 18.78
C ASP A 191 17.41 31.31 17.35
N GLY A 192 16.21 31.18 16.76
CA GLY A 192 15.87 31.69 15.44
C GLY A 192 16.26 30.78 14.27
N SER A 193 16.81 29.60 14.52
CA SER A 193 17.09 28.61 13.46
C SER A 193 15.83 28.04 12.81
N VAL A 194 14.69 28.08 13.52
CA VAL A 194 13.35 27.86 12.97
C VAL A 194 12.50 29.11 13.21
N PRO A 195 12.06 29.81 12.16
CA PRO A 195 11.13 30.93 12.31
C PRO A 195 9.84 30.48 13.00
N ARG A 196 9.36 31.24 13.98
CA ARG A 196 8.11 30.94 14.70
C ARG A 196 6.93 30.79 13.74
N GLU A 197 6.89 31.63 12.72
CA GLU A 197 5.85 31.65 11.69
C GLU A 197 5.76 30.31 10.95
N ARG A 198 6.89 29.63 10.72
CA ARG A 198 6.92 28.32 10.05
C ARG A 198 6.19 27.25 10.87
N ILE A 199 6.40 27.23 12.19
CA ILE A 199 5.74 26.29 13.11
C ILE A 199 4.25 26.62 13.25
N GLU A 200 3.92 27.91 13.33
CA GLU A 200 2.52 28.35 13.40
C GLU A 200 1.75 28.01 12.13
N GLU A 201 2.37 28.15 10.95
CA GLU A 201 1.79 27.71 9.68
C GLU A 201 1.53 26.20 9.65
N ALA A 202 2.53 25.38 10.02
CA ALA A 202 2.40 23.93 10.10
C ALA A 202 1.26 23.52 11.04
N ALA A 203 1.25 24.07 12.25
CA ALA A 203 0.21 23.81 13.25
C ALA A 203 -1.17 24.25 12.76
N ALA A 204 -1.28 25.42 12.11
CA ALA A 204 -2.54 25.91 11.57
C ALA A 204 -3.10 24.99 10.49
N LYS A 205 -2.26 24.51 9.56
CA LYS A 205 -2.67 23.53 8.53
C LYS A 205 -3.18 22.23 9.16
N VAL A 206 -2.46 21.67 10.12
CA VAL A 206 -2.86 20.41 10.79
C VAL A 206 -4.16 20.60 11.59
N VAL A 207 -4.30 21.69 12.34
CA VAL A 207 -5.54 21.99 13.10
C VAL A 207 -6.72 22.23 12.17
N ALA A 208 -6.51 22.98 11.07
CA ALA A 208 -7.54 23.21 10.07
C ALA A 208 -8.02 21.89 9.43
N LEU A 209 -7.09 20.99 9.12
CA LEU A 209 -7.40 19.67 8.57
C LEU A 209 -8.19 18.80 9.57
N GLN A 210 -7.79 18.76 10.84
CA GLN A 210 -8.51 18.04 11.88
C GLN A 210 -9.94 18.59 12.08
N ARG A 211 -10.09 19.92 12.06
CA ARG A 211 -11.42 20.56 12.15
C ARG A 211 -12.28 20.25 10.93
N TRP A 212 -11.74 20.35 9.73
CA TRP A 212 -12.42 19.98 8.50
C TRP A 212 -12.92 18.53 8.58
N GLN A 213 -12.06 17.62 9.03
CA GLN A 213 -12.38 16.20 9.17
C GLN A 213 -13.54 16.00 10.17
N GLN A 214 -13.49 16.64 11.35
CA GLN A 214 -14.58 16.60 12.33
C GLN A 214 -15.91 17.10 11.75
N THR A 215 -15.91 18.26 11.09
CA THR A 215 -17.12 18.80 10.46
C THR A 215 -17.66 17.92 9.32
N THR A 216 -16.77 17.24 8.59
CA THR A 216 -17.14 16.32 7.52
C THR A 216 -17.76 15.05 8.10
N MET A 217 -17.23 14.53 9.21
CA MET A 217 -17.78 13.36 9.90
C MET A 217 -19.22 13.56 10.36
N ASP A 218 -19.58 14.75 10.85
CA ASP A 218 -20.94 15.04 11.32
C ASP A 218 -22.00 14.86 10.22
N GLY A 219 -21.62 15.06 8.95
CA GLY A 219 -22.49 14.87 7.80
C GLY A 219 -22.52 13.42 7.27
N ILE A 220 -21.67 12.53 7.76
CA ILE A 220 -21.51 11.17 7.23
C ILE A 220 -21.70 10.17 8.38
N PRO A 221 -22.91 9.66 8.64
CA PRO A 221 -23.12 8.69 9.71
C PRO A 221 -22.39 7.36 9.40
N VAL A 222 -21.83 6.74 10.44
CA VAL A 222 -21.28 5.38 10.34
C VAL A 222 -22.44 4.39 10.49
N PRO A 223 -22.71 3.52 9.50
CA PRO A 223 -23.77 2.53 9.63
C PRO A 223 -23.46 1.53 10.74
N GLY A 224 -24.46 1.12 11.53
CA GLY A 224 -24.28 0.12 12.61
C GLY A 224 -23.83 -1.27 12.15
N GLN A 225 -23.68 -1.47 10.84
CA GLN A 225 -23.17 -2.68 10.18
C GLN A 225 -21.87 -2.43 9.39
N ALA A 226 -21.10 -1.38 9.73
CA ALA A 226 -19.88 -0.99 9.02
C ALA A 226 -18.89 -2.16 8.85
N GLY A 227 -18.68 -2.97 9.89
CA GLY A 227 -17.81 -4.15 9.81
C GLY A 227 -18.33 -5.24 8.85
N GLN A 228 -19.65 -5.43 8.74
CA GLN A 228 -20.22 -6.37 7.76
C GLN A 228 -20.03 -5.86 6.33
N LEU A 229 -20.31 -4.58 6.09
CA LEU A 229 -20.10 -3.93 4.79
C LEU A 229 -18.62 -3.96 4.39
N ALA A 230 -17.70 -3.78 5.33
CA ALA A 230 -16.27 -3.86 5.09
C ALA A 230 -15.85 -5.27 4.66
N ARG A 231 -16.32 -6.32 5.35
CA ARG A 231 -16.07 -7.73 4.95
C ARG A 231 -16.65 -8.05 3.58
N GLN A 232 -17.85 -7.56 3.27
CA GLN A 232 -18.46 -7.73 1.95
C GLN A 232 -17.64 -7.05 0.86
N GLY A 233 -17.24 -5.79 1.06
CA GLY A 233 -16.40 -5.06 0.13
C GLY A 233 -15.03 -5.70 -0.06
N ALA A 234 -14.41 -6.20 1.02
CA ALA A 234 -13.15 -6.95 0.95
C ALA A 234 -13.30 -8.23 0.13
N LYS A 235 -14.37 -9.03 0.36
CA LYS A 235 -14.64 -10.22 -0.46
C LYS A 235 -14.85 -9.87 -1.93
N GLN A 236 -15.61 -8.81 -2.22
CA GLN A 236 -15.85 -8.35 -3.60
C GLN A 236 -14.55 -7.91 -4.29
N LEU A 237 -13.69 -7.16 -3.59
CA LEU A 237 -12.39 -6.75 -4.11
C LEU A 237 -11.49 -7.97 -4.36
N SER A 238 -11.42 -8.92 -3.41
CA SER A 238 -10.65 -10.15 -3.61
C SER A 238 -11.18 -10.97 -4.77
N ALA A 239 -12.50 -11.12 -4.92
CA ALA A 239 -13.10 -11.83 -6.05
C ALA A 239 -12.75 -11.17 -7.40
N ALA A 240 -12.77 -9.84 -7.47
CA ALA A 240 -12.38 -9.10 -8.66
C ALA A 240 -10.87 -9.16 -8.95
N ALA A 241 -10.04 -9.42 -7.93
CA ALA A 241 -8.59 -9.47 -8.03
C ALA A 241 -8.03 -10.86 -8.31
N ILE A 242 -8.78 -11.94 -8.08
CA ILE A 242 -8.30 -13.30 -8.36
C ILE A 242 -8.02 -13.42 -9.85
N THR A 243 -6.76 -13.72 -10.17
CA THR A 243 -6.28 -13.85 -11.54
C THR A 243 -5.99 -15.33 -11.80
N GLN A 244 -6.66 -15.91 -12.78
CA GLN A 244 -6.26 -17.22 -13.29
C GLN A 244 -5.04 -17.04 -14.20
N VAL A 245 -3.93 -17.63 -13.78
CA VAL A 245 -2.65 -17.44 -14.45
C VAL A 245 -2.43 -18.52 -15.50
N SER A 246 -2.86 -19.76 -15.24
CA SER A 246 -2.80 -20.84 -16.22
C SER A 246 -3.92 -21.86 -16.02
N GLY A 247 -4.14 -22.72 -17.02
CA GLY A 247 -5.16 -23.76 -17.01
C GLY A 247 -6.34 -23.44 -17.92
N GLN A 248 -7.39 -24.26 -17.84
CA GLN A 248 -8.64 -24.00 -18.57
C GLN A 248 -9.48 -22.96 -17.83
N CYS A 249 -9.90 -21.90 -18.54
CA CYS A 249 -10.71 -20.81 -17.98
C CYS A 249 -12.14 -21.23 -17.60
N GLU A 250 -12.66 -22.28 -18.24
CA GLU A 250 -14.03 -22.72 -18.07
C GLU A 250 -14.11 -23.99 -17.21
N GLY A 251 -15.17 -24.05 -16.40
CA GLY A 251 -15.53 -25.22 -15.61
C GLY A 251 -14.87 -25.29 -14.23
N PRO A 252 -15.43 -26.14 -13.35
CA PRO A 252 -14.93 -26.27 -11.99
C PRO A 252 -13.55 -26.93 -11.96
N GLN A 253 -12.63 -26.33 -11.20
CA GLN A 253 -11.36 -26.98 -10.83
C GLN A 253 -11.59 -28.03 -9.74
N VAL A 254 -12.65 -27.90 -8.94
CA VAL A 254 -12.97 -28.76 -7.81
C VAL A 254 -14.47 -29.09 -7.82
N SER A 255 -14.82 -30.37 -7.65
CA SER A 255 -16.21 -30.83 -7.56
C SER A 255 -16.59 -31.37 -6.17
N ASP A 256 -15.82 -32.31 -5.63
CA ASP A 256 -16.27 -33.09 -4.46
C ASP A 256 -15.45 -32.89 -3.18
N GLY A 257 -14.19 -32.46 -3.30
CA GLY A 257 -13.30 -32.31 -2.16
C GLY A 257 -11.92 -31.80 -2.53
N ILE A 258 -11.26 -31.22 -1.52
CA ILE A 258 -9.91 -30.70 -1.62
C ILE A 258 -8.96 -31.29 -0.58
N ARG A 259 -7.70 -31.42 -0.96
CA ARG A 259 -6.58 -31.65 -0.03
C ARG A 259 -5.67 -30.42 -0.06
N ILE A 260 -5.53 -29.76 1.07
CA ILE A 260 -4.79 -28.49 1.16
C ILE A 260 -3.36 -28.74 1.66
N VAL A 261 -2.36 -28.21 0.96
CA VAL A 261 -0.94 -28.33 1.29
C VAL A 261 -0.21 -27.01 1.10
N GLY A 262 0.94 -26.83 1.78
CA GLY A 262 1.64 -25.54 1.76
C GLY A 262 0.97 -24.48 2.64
N GLY A 263 1.37 -23.22 2.47
CA GLY A 263 0.95 -22.09 3.30
C GLY A 263 1.24 -22.26 4.80
N SER A 264 0.82 -21.26 5.58
CA SER A 264 0.80 -21.33 7.03
C SER A 264 -0.30 -22.28 7.53
N ALA A 265 -0.28 -22.61 8.83
CA ALA A 265 -1.38 -23.36 9.44
C ALA A 265 -2.70 -22.58 9.40
N ALA A 266 -2.64 -21.24 9.50
CA ALA A 266 -3.81 -20.37 9.44
C ALA A 266 -4.43 -20.39 8.04
N ASP A 267 -3.61 -20.31 6.99
CA ASP A 267 -4.06 -20.32 5.59
C ASP A 267 -4.84 -21.61 5.28
N ARG A 268 -4.27 -22.76 5.70
CA ARG A 268 -4.92 -24.06 5.53
C ARG A 268 -6.22 -24.14 6.30
N ALA A 269 -6.27 -23.59 7.51
CA ALA A 269 -7.48 -23.58 8.32
C ALA A 269 -8.58 -22.71 7.70
N GLN A 270 -8.23 -21.53 7.18
CA GLN A 270 -9.17 -20.61 6.54
C GLN A 270 -9.72 -21.19 5.24
N LEU A 271 -8.87 -21.69 4.34
CA LEU A 271 -9.32 -22.34 3.11
C LEU A 271 -10.16 -23.60 3.41
N ALA A 272 -9.80 -24.39 4.42
CA ALA A 272 -10.62 -25.51 4.86
C ALA A 272 -11.99 -25.07 5.39
N GLY A 273 -12.06 -23.95 6.10
CA GLY A 273 -13.31 -23.34 6.56
C GLY A 273 -14.21 -22.94 5.38
N ALA A 274 -13.67 -22.17 4.44
CA ALA A 274 -14.36 -21.75 3.22
C ALA A 274 -14.85 -22.94 2.39
N ALA A 275 -14.01 -23.96 2.20
CA ALA A 275 -14.36 -25.16 1.46
C ALA A 275 -15.50 -25.95 2.11
N ARG A 276 -15.48 -26.12 3.44
CA ARG A 276 -16.59 -26.78 4.16
C ARG A 276 -17.89 -25.97 4.06
N ALA A 277 -17.80 -24.65 4.13
CA ALA A 277 -18.96 -23.77 3.97
C ALA A 277 -19.58 -23.89 2.56
N ALA A 278 -18.77 -24.17 1.55
CA ALA A 278 -19.20 -24.49 0.19
C ALA A 278 -19.59 -25.97 -0.03
N GLY A 279 -19.62 -26.80 1.02
CA GLY A 279 -20.02 -28.20 0.93
C GLY A 279 -18.93 -29.18 0.46
N LEU A 280 -17.68 -28.74 0.33
CA LEU A 280 -16.56 -29.58 -0.09
C LEU A 280 -16.01 -30.42 1.07
N ARG A 281 -15.63 -31.67 0.78
CA ARG A 281 -14.88 -32.50 1.72
C ARG A 281 -13.43 -32.03 1.82
N VAL A 282 -12.92 -31.85 3.04
CA VAL A 282 -11.51 -31.46 3.27
C VAL A 282 -10.69 -32.68 3.66
N GLY A 283 -9.55 -32.87 3.00
CA GLY A 283 -8.59 -33.97 3.21
C GLY A 283 -8.52 -34.98 2.07
N THR A 284 -9.39 -34.88 1.07
CA THR A 284 -9.49 -35.80 -0.08
C THR A 284 -9.71 -35.02 -1.38
N GLY A 285 -9.41 -35.60 -2.54
CA GLY A 285 -9.71 -34.97 -3.84
C GLY A 285 -8.57 -34.07 -4.33
N THR A 286 -8.94 -32.98 -5.01
CA THR A 286 -7.99 -32.09 -5.70
C THR A 286 -7.00 -31.46 -4.73
N THR A 287 -5.72 -31.59 -5.04
CA THR A 287 -4.64 -31.04 -4.24
C THR A 287 -4.49 -29.55 -4.53
N ILE A 288 -4.91 -28.72 -3.57
CA ILE A 288 -4.71 -27.26 -3.61
C ILE A 288 -3.43 -26.94 -2.84
N ARG A 289 -2.43 -26.44 -3.55
CA ARG A 289 -1.17 -26.00 -2.96
C ARG A 289 -1.16 -24.49 -2.81
N LEU A 290 -1.01 -24.04 -1.56
CA LEU A 290 -0.79 -22.63 -1.24
C LEU A 290 0.71 -22.33 -1.20
N VAL A 291 1.14 -21.29 -1.91
CA VAL A 291 2.55 -20.88 -1.99
C VAL A 291 2.66 -19.39 -1.67
N GLN A 292 3.52 -19.07 -0.70
CA GLN A 292 3.88 -17.69 -0.38
C GLN A 292 5.33 -17.40 -0.78
N THR A 293 6.23 -18.35 -0.55
CA THR A 293 7.64 -18.29 -0.97
C THR A 293 8.06 -19.61 -1.61
N GLY A 294 9.08 -19.56 -2.48
CA GLY A 294 9.60 -20.73 -3.19
C GLY A 294 8.69 -21.20 -4.33
N SER A 295 8.64 -22.50 -4.57
CA SER A 295 7.79 -23.12 -5.59
C SER A 295 7.25 -24.46 -5.11
N GLY A 296 6.24 -24.99 -5.78
CA GLY A 296 5.77 -26.34 -5.50
C GLY A 296 4.69 -26.80 -6.48
N SER A 297 4.48 -28.12 -6.54
CA SER A 297 3.50 -28.75 -7.42
C SER A 297 2.22 -29.17 -6.69
N GLY A 298 1.10 -29.14 -7.40
CA GLY A 298 -0.21 -29.60 -6.98
C GLY A 298 -1.13 -29.73 -8.19
N ASP A 299 -2.37 -30.17 -7.98
CA ASP A 299 -3.36 -30.15 -9.06
C ASP A 299 -3.73 -28.70 -9.39
N VAL A 300 -3.89 -27.88 -8.35
CA VAL A 300 -4.03 -26.43 -8.43
C VAL A 300 -3.01 -25.77 -7.52
N VAL A 301 -2.31 -24.74 -8.02
CA VAL A 301 -1.37 -23.95 -7.22
C VAL A 301 -1.86 -22.52 -7.09
N VAL A 302 -1.86 -21.99 -5.87
CA VAL A 302 -2.35 -20.65 -5.54
C VAL A 302 -1.22 -19.86 -4.91
N ALA A 303 -0.80 -18.79 -5.57
CA ALA A 303 0.08 -17.79 -5.00
C ALA A 303 -0.74 -16.91 -4.05
N LEU A 304 -0.32 -16.88 -2.78
CA LEU A 304 -1.00 -16.10 -1.75
C LEU A 304 -0.66 -14.61 -1.81
N ASP A 305 0.49 -14.28 -2.39
CA ASP A 305 1.05 -12.94 -2.42
C ASP A 305 1.62 -12.68 -3.83
N TRP A 306 2.95 -12.59 -3.99
CA TRP A 306 3.58 -12.44 -5.30
C TRP A 306 3.27 -13.60 -6.26
N PRO A 307 2.75 -13.33 -7.47
CA PRO A 307 2.49 -14.37 -8.47
C PRO A 307 3.75 -15.02 -9.05
N THR A 308 4.95 -14.52 -8.75
CA THR A 308 6.22 -15.07 -9.24
C THR A 308 6.51 -16.49 -8.80
N VAL A 309 5.99 -16.88 -7.64
CA VAL A 309 6.11 -18.25 -7.13
C VAL A 309 5.42 -19.28 -8.04
N LEU A 310 4.55 -18.83 -8.96
CA LEU A 310 3.89 -19.68 -9.94
C LEU A 310 4.80 -20.12 -11.08
N ALA A 311 5.94 -19.44 -11.31
CA ALA A 311 6.89 -19.80 -12.36
C ALA A 311 7.36 -21.26 -12.29
N GLY A 312 7.49 -21.82 -11.07
CA GLY A 312 7.86 -23.21 -10.85
C GLY A 312 6.72 -24.22 -10.95
N SER A 313 5.52 -23.81 -11.36
CA SER A 313 4.29 -24.60 -11.25
C SER A 313 3.75 -25.13 -12.59
N ALA A 314 4.58 -25.13 -13.64
CA ALA A 314 4.20 -25.44 -15.03
C ALA A 314 3.52 -26.82 -15.24
N GLY A 315 3.70 -27.77 -14.32
CA GLY A 315 3.04 -29.09 -14.37
C GLY A 315 1.66 -29.15 -13.70
N SER A 316 1.17 -28.06 -13.14
CA SER A 316 -0.12 -28.00 -12.45
C SER A 316 -1.25 -27.78 -13.46
N ARG A 317 -2.45 -28.32 -13.19
CA ARG A 317 -3.59 -28.19 -14.10
C ARG A 317 -4.09 -26.74 -14.19
N ALA A 318 -4.05 -26.01 -13.09
CA ALA A 318 -4.38 -24.58 -13.04
C ALA A 318 -3.54 -23.85 -12.00
N THR A 319 -3.29 -22.57 -12.24
CA THR A 319 -2.63 -21.69 -11.26
C THR A 319 -3.38 -20.38 -11.09
N TYR A 320 -3.38 -19.85 -9.87
CA TYR A 320 -4.09 -18.63 -9.49
C TYR A 320 -3.21 -17.70 -8.66
N ALA A 321 -3.36 -16.40 -8.88
CA ALA A 321 -2.85 -15.37 -7.99
C ALA A 321 -4.00 -14.82 -7.14
N LEU A 322 -3.84 -14.86 -5.81
CA LEU A 322 -4.88 -14.48 -4.85
C LEU A 322 -4.67 -13.07 -4.27
N TYR A 323 -3.43 -12.58 -4.24
CA TYR A 323 -3.04 -11.26 -3.74
C TYR A 323 -3.54 -10.92 -2.32
N GLY A 324 -3.73 -11.94 -1.47
CA GLY A 324 -4.23 -11.74 -0.12
C GLY A 324 -4.55 -13.03 0.63
N GLN A 325 -4.48 -12.95 1.96
CA GLN A 325 -4.70 -14.08 2.89
C GLN A 325 -5.86 -13.80 3.86
N THR A 326 -6.90 -13.13 3.38
CA THR A 326 -8.09 -12.82 4.20
C THR A 326 -9.14 -13.92 4.09
N GLU A 327 -10.04 -14.00 5.08
CA GLU A 327 -11.20 -14.90 5.02
C GLU A 327 -12.01 -14.70 3.73
N GLY A 328 -12.23 -13.44 3.33
CA GLY A 328 -12.92 -13.08 2.10
C GLY A 328 -12.19 -13.55 0.84
N ALA A 329 -10.85 -13.49 0.83
CA ALA A 329 -10.04 -13.99 -0.28
C ALA A 329 -10.16 -15.51 -0.44
N TYR A 330 -10.04 -16.28 0.64
CA TYR A 330 -10.21 -17.73 0.57
C TYR A 330 -11.65 -18.15 0.22
N ALA A 331 -12.66 -17.42 0.70
CA ALA A 331 -14.04 -17.64 0.30
C ALA A 331 -14.24 -17.40 -1.21
N ALA A 332 -13.74 -16.28 -1.72
CA ALA A 332 -13.78 -15.97 -3.15
C ALA A 332 -13.01 -17.01 -3.99
N LEU A 333 -11.86 -17.48 -3.51
CA LEU A 333 -11.10 -18.56 -4.17
C LEU A 333 -11.92 -19.85 -4.29
N VAL A 334 -12.66 -20.24 -3.24
CA VAL A 334 -13.52 -21.43 -3.32
C VAL A 334 -14.65 -21.25 -4.33
N ASP A 335 -15.26 -20.05 -4.39
CA ASP A 335 -16.27 -19.72 -5.39
C ASP A 335 -15.69 -19.86 -6.82
N VAL A 336 -14.44 -19.41 -7.04
CA VAL A 336 -13.71 -19.60 -8.31
C VAL A 336 -13.43 -21.07 -8.61
N LEU A 337 -12.85 -21.80 -7.66
CA LEU A 337 -12.43 -23.19 -7.88
C LEU A 337 -13.62 -24.14 -8.11
N THR A 338 -14.79 -23.82 -7.59
CA THR A 338 -16.03 -24.59 -7.81
C THR A 338 -16.80 -24.15 -9.06
N GLY A 339 -16.33 -23.12 -9.77
CA GLY A 339 -17.01 -22.56 -10.94
C GLY A 339 -18.26 -21.73 -10.60
N ALA A 340 -18.46 -21.37 -9.33
CA ALA A 340 -19.56 -20.51 -8.90
C ALA A 340 -19.29 -19.01 -9.22
N ALA A 341 -18.04 -18.64 -9.43
CA ALA A 341 -17.61 -17.30 -9.84
C ALA A 341 -16.45 -17.38 -10.85
N PRO A 342 -16.29 -16.39 -11.75
CA PRO A 342 -15.11 -16.27 -12.60
C PRO A 342 -13.90 -15.73 -11.81
N ALA A 343 -12.72 -15.81 -12.42
CA ALA A 343 -11.47 -15.17 -11.97
C ALA A 343 -11.10 -14.01 -12.91
N PRO A 344 -11.76 -12.84 -12.80
CA PRO A 344 -11.67 -11.76 -13.79
C PRO A 344 -10.42 -10.88 -13.63
N GLY A 345 -9.56 -11.20 -12.65
CA GLY A 345 -8.38 -10.39 -12.35
C GLY A 345 -7.38 -10.39 -13.51
N GLY A 346 -6.72 -9.25 -13.69
CA GLY A 346 -5.52 -9.14 -14.52
C GLY A 346 -4.26 -9.27 -13.68
N MET A 347 -3.12 -9.52 -14.33
CA MET A 347 -1.83 -9.43 -13.64
C MET A 347 -1.53 -7.97 -13.28
N ALA A 348 -1.47 -7.69 -11.97
CA ALA A 348 -1.10 -6.36 -11.47
C ALA A 348 0.39 -6.04 -11.67
N VAL A 349 1.21 -7.06 -11.94
CA VAL A 349 2.64 -6.96 -12.18
C VAL A 349 3.06 -7.90 -13.30
N GLU A 350 4.01 -7.49 -14.13
CA GLU A 350 4.61 -8.35 -15.12
C GLU A 350 5.47 -9.43 -14.45
N VAL A 351 5.24 -10.69 -14.82
CA VAL A 351 6.05 -11.81 -14.36
C VAL A 351 6.59 -12.54 -15.59
N PRO A 352 7.81 -12.23 -16.05
CA PRO A 352 8.34 -12.72 -17.33
C PRO A 352 8.36 -14.25 -17.49
N THR A 353 8.43 -14.97 -16.36
CA THR A 353 8.48 -16.43 -16.30
C THR A 353 7.11 -17.10 -16.29
N VAL A 354 6.03 -16.31 -16.30
CA VAL A 354 4.65 -16.77 -16.16
C VAL A 354 3.84 -16.27 -17.35
N ARG A 355 3.38 -17.18 -18.20
CA ARG A 355 2.46 -16.85 -19.29
C ARG A 355 1.03 -16.90 -18.77
N THR A 356 0.31 -15.79 -18.90
CA THR A 356 -1.11 -15.71 -18.54
C THR A 356 -1.99 -16.35 -19.60
N VAL A 357 -3.14 -16.83 -19.17
CA VAL A 357 -4.29 -17.10 -20.03
C VAL A 357 -5.26 -15.93 -19.90
N ASP A 358 -5.85 -15.48 -21.01
CA ASP A 358 -6.93 -14.50 -20.97
C ASP A 358 -8.25 -15.23 -20.70
N CYS A 359 -8.65 -15.20 -19.43
CA CYS A 359 -9.99 -15.51 -18.94
C CYS A 359 -10.68 -14.16 -18.58
#